data_AF-A0A948E176-F1
#
_entry.id   AF-A0A948E176-F1
#
_cell.length_a   1.000
_cell.length_b   1.000
_cell.length_c   1.000
_cell.angle_alpha   90.00
_cell.angle_beta   90.00
_cell.angle_gamma   90.00
#
_symmetry.space_group_name_H-M   'P 1'
#
loop_
_entity.id
_entity.type
_entity.pdbx_description
1 polymer ?
#
loop_
_entity_poly.entity_id
_entity_poly.type
_entity_poly.pdbx_seq_one_letter_code
_entity_poly.pdbx_strand_id
1 'polypeptide(L)'
;MKITRLLFIMSMLFVAFTGCRDDDDSENNNNTNNINNPNDDTIYAAQNPANPGFIQEGDAVDFKGVVVTAVDKSGSFQGNIWVAEPNGGPYSGVMVYNMDLVAPWFTNIKVGDLVDITGLKVEYNYNNEFEDGVTEIESPTVTIQGTTSVPAPVEIDITDLNTVADAEPYEGVLVTLQNVRVTTKQDRNGRLEVNLYQGTKLQDDLMDLSTVAEGACLSKVTGIVTYFYGYYILPRTAADIEVSADDNACPVVADEICDDEQDNDGNGFTDCEDFACIGDPACPPKAENTNDLCSNSTDDDEDGMIDCADPSCSNHPDVTLCKESSCDDGADNDGDGYTDCEDWDCANDTACAGEFEQNCTDGLDDDGDTYIDCNDNDCKDDPACIETDCADGVDNDGNGFTDCADFACLYNSVDCQEGREVTDATCSDGIDNDGNGFMDCQDNSCRFNPNVTVCEGTAVTCADGLDNDGNGFVDCGDFSCRYCHATDPTKDHVVATCPPCVHE
;
A
#
# COMPACT_ATOMS: atom_id res chain seq x y z
N MET A 1 -69.62 -7.11 32.24
CA MET A 1 -68.92 -8.29 32.81
C MET A 1 -67.59 -7.80 33.36
N LYS A 2 -67.46 -7.67 34.68
CA LYS A 2 -66.23 -7.25 35.34
C LYS A 2 -65.27 -8.44 35.35
N ILE A 3 -64.07 -8.31 34.79
CA ILE A 3 -62.98 -9.26 35.00
C ILE A 3 -61.80 -8.48 35.56
N THR A 4 -61.65 -8.66 36.87
CA THR A 4 -60.51 -8.29 37.70
C THR A 4 -59.33 -9.19 37.32
N ARG A 5 -58.13 -8.64 37.10
CA ARG A 5 -56.88 -9.42 37.19
C ARG A 5 -55.91 -8.73 38.13
N LEU A 6 -55.48 -9.52 39.11
CA LEU A 6 -54.62 -9.23 40.25
C LEU A 6 -53.25 -8.72 39.81
N LEU A 7 -52.80 -7.64 40.45
CA LEU A 7 -51.39 -7.26 40.56
C LEU A 7 -50.69 -8.24 41.52
N PHE A 8 -49.64 -8.90 41.05
CA PHE A 8 -48.64 -9.55 41.91
C PHE A 8 -47.44 -8.61 41.99
N ILE A 9 -47.25 -7.96 43.14
CA ILE A 9 -46.07 -7.15 43.44
C ILE A 9 -45.03 -8.10 44.05
N MET A 10 -44.01 -8.46 43.27
CA MET A 10 -42.84 -9.17 43.77
C MET A 10 -41.79 -8.12 44.19
N SER A 11 -41.65 -7.94 45.49
CA SER A 11 -40.62 -7.11 46.12
C SER A 11 -39.25 -7.76 45.94
N MET A 12 -38.48 -7.34 44.95
CA MET A 12 -37.04 -7.60 44.89
C MET A 12 -36.30 -6.56 45.74
N LEU A 13 -35.65 -7.06 46.79
CA LEU A 13 -34.67 -6.33 47.58
C LEU A 13 -33.49 -5.97 46.67
N PHE A 14 -33.37 -4.70 46.28
CA PHE A 14 -32.12 -4.16 45.75
C PHE A 14 -31.18 -3.94 46.92
N VAL A 15 -30.09 -4.72 46.99
CA VAL A 15 -28.93 -4.36 47.78
C VAL A 15 -28.14 -3.38 46.93
N ALA A 16 -28.34 -2.08 47.18
CA ALA A 16 -27.48 -1.05 46.63
C ALA A 16 -26.09 -1.20 47.30
N PHE A 17 -25.09 -1.63 46.53
CA PHE A 17 -23.71 -1.33 46.87
C PHE A 17 -23.51 0.15 46.55
N THR A 18 -23.55 0.98 47.59
CA THR A 18 -22.99 2.33 47.54
C THR A 18 -21.48 2.18 47.46
N GLY A 19 -20.91 2.27 46.25
CA GLY A 19 -19.52 2.65 46.08
C GLY A 19 -19.39 4.08 46.58
N CYS A 20 -18.79 4.26 47.76
CA CYS A 20 -18.49 5.59 48.28
C CYS A 20 -17.36 6.18 47.45
N ARG A 21 -17.70 7.20 46.66
CA ARG A 21 -16.77 8.21 46.18
C ARG A 21 -16.56 9.19 47.33
N ASP A 22 -15.56 8.92 48.17
CA ASP A 22 -15.07 9.87 49.18
C ASP A 22 -13.73 10.43 48.71
N ASP A 23 -13.80 11.60 48.07
CA ASP A 23 -12.67 12.48 47.78
C ASP A 23 -12.42 13.36 49.03
N ASP A 24 -11.52 12.95 49.92
CA ASP A 24 -10.89 13.84 50.90
C ASP A 24 -9.70 13.10 51.56
N ASP A 25 -8.49 13.33 51.07
CA ASP A 25 -7.37 13.78 51.91
C ASP A 25 -6.14 14.11 51.05
N SER A 26 -5.75 15.38 51.14
CA SER A 26 -4.52 15.92 50.57
C SER A 26 -3.30 15.48 51.38
N GLU A 27 -2.46 14.59 50.86
CA GLU A 27 -1.03 14.60 51.22
C GLU A 27 -0.14 14.37 49.99
N ASN A 28 0.47 15.48 49.58
CA ASN A 28 1.56 15.59 48.63
C ASN A 28 2.75 14.74 49.10
N ASN A 29 3.05 13.62 48.44
CA ASN A 29 4.28 12.87 48.72
C ASN A 29 4.93 12.33 47.44
N ASN A 30 5.93 13.08 47.00
CA ASN A 30 6.90 12.73 45.98
C ASN A 30 7.86 11.66 46.55
N ASN A 31 7.54 10.35 46.46
CA ASN A 31 8.53 9.27 46.60
C ASN A 31 7.98 7.85 46.27
N THR A 32 8.58 7.22 45.26
CA THR A 32 8.87 5.77 45.09
C THR A 32 8.11 4.74 45.96
N ASN A 33 7.42 3.81 45.28
CA ASN A 33 6.72 2.60 45.77
C ASN A 33 5.32 2.80 46.36
N ASN A 34 4.35 2.98 45.46
CA ASN A 34 2.90 2.93 45.69
C ASN A 34 2.34 1.51 46.04
N ILE A 35 3.12 0.65 46.70
CA ILE A 35 2.67 -0.72 47.06
C ILE A 35 1.91 -0.74 48.40
N ASN A 36 1.57 0.44 48.96
CA ASN A 36 0.91 0.57 50.26
C ASN A 36 -0.12 1.71 50.29
N ASN A 37 -0.81 2.01 49.18
CA ASN A 37 -2.01 2.84 49.24
C ASN A 37 -3.15 2.03 49.89
N PRO A 38 -3.74 2.47 51.02
CA PRO A 38 -4.90 1.81 51.62
C PRO A 38 -6.22 2.04 50.85
N ASN A 39 -6.18 2.81 49.76
CA ASN A 39 -7.28 3.05 48.84
C ASN A 39 -6.97 2.40 47.49
N ASP A 40 -7.95 1.70 46.92
CA ASP A 40 -7.83 1.04 45.62
C ASP A 40 -7.48 2.08 44.53
N ASP A 41 -6.45 1.82 43.73
CA ASP A 41 -6.13 2.68 42.58
C ASP A 41 -7.23 2.53 41.51
N THR A 42 -7.45 3.58 40.73
CA THR A 42 -8.49 3.60 39.67
C THR A 42 -7.83 3.68 38.30
N ILE A 43 -8.43 3.05 37.30
CA ILE A 43 -7.97 3.19 35.92
C ILE A 43 -8.13 4.65 35.49
N TYR A 44 -9.19 5.31 35.96
CA TYR A 44 -9.39 6.74 35.75
C TYR A 44 -8.24 7.61 36.28
N ALA A 45 -7.61 7.23 37.42
CA ALA A 45 -6.42 7.90 37.92
C ALA A 45 -5.14 7.52 37.16
N ALA A 46 -5.08 6.34 36.54
CA ALA A 46 -3.97 5.97 35.67
C ALA A 46 -4.04 6.71 34.32
N GLN A 47 -5.24 6.94 33.79
CA GLN A 47 -5.45 7.43 32.44
C GLN A 47 -5.66 8.96 32.34
N ASN A 48 -6.21 9.62 33.36
CA ASN A 48 -6.57 11.05 33.24
C ASN A 48 -5.56 11.99 33.94
N PRO A 49 -4.72 12.75 33.21
CA PRO A 49 -3.74 13.68 33.79
C PRO A 49 -4.37 14.81 34.63
N ALA A 50 -5.65 15.11 34.42
CA ALA A 50 -6.37 16.11 35.19
C ALA A 50 -6.85 15.59 36.56
N ASN A 51 -6.71 14.29 36.83
CA ASN A 51 -7.08 13.71 38.12
C ASN A 51 -6.10 14.20 39.22
N PRO A 52 -6.58 14.72 40.36
CA PRO A 52 -5.72 15.09 41.49
C PRO A 52 -4.84 13.96 42.03
N GLY A 53 -5.26 12.71 41.85
CA GLY A 53 -4.52 11.49 42.19
C GLY A 53 -3.89 10.81 40.98
N PHE A 54 -3.57 11.56 39.90
CA PHE A 54 -3.01 11.00 38.68
C PHE A 54 -1.73 10.19 38.95
N ILE A 55 -1.75 8.92 38.52
CA ILE A 55 -0.66 7.97 38.71
C ILE A 55 0.42 8.26 37.65
N GLN A 56 1.66 8.44 38.10
CA GLN A 56 2.75 8.83 37.23
C GLN A 56 3.32 7.61 36.49
N GLU A 57 3.99 7.87 35.36
CA GLU A 57 4.79 6.87 34.66
C GLU A 57 5.79 6.18 35.62
N GLY A 58 5.84 4.85 35.58
CA GLY A 58 6.70 4.01 36.42
C GLY A 58 6.16 3.73 37.82
N ASP A 59 5.04 4.34 38.23
CA ASP A 59 4.41 4.03 39.52
C ASP A 59 3.71 2.67 39.48
N ALA A 60 3.69 2.01 40.64
CA ALA A 60 2.92 0.78 40.81
C ALA A 60 1.43 1.10 40.91
N VAL A 61 0.61 0.23 40.32
CA VAL A 61 -0.85 0.26 40.41
C VAL A 61 -1.38 -0.92 41.23
N ASP A 62 -2.46 -0.72 41.96
CA ASP A 62 -3.29 -1.79 42.54
C ASP A 62 -4.78 -1.57 42.22
N PHE A 63 -5.20 -2.07 41.06
CA PHE A 63 -6.60 -2.02 40.61
C PHE A 63 -7.41 -3.17 41.22
N LYS A 64 -8.52 -2.84 41.89
CA LYS A 64 -9.44 -3.83 42.45
C LYS A 64 -10.75 -3.92 41.68
N GLY A 65 -11.19 -5.14 41.41
CA GLY A 65 -12.51 -5.40 40.83
C GLY A 65 -12.76 -4.73 39.47
N VAL A 66 -11.74 -4.70 38.60
CA VAL A 66 -11.90 -4.25 37.21
C VAL A 66 -12.38 -5.40 36.34
N VAL A 67 -13.03 -5.08 35.22
CA VAL A 67 -13.71 -6.05 34.35
C VAL A 67 -12.91 -6.26 33.09
N VAL A 68 -12.64 -7.52 32.73
CA VAL A 68 -11.99 -7.86 31.47
C VAL A 68 -12.94 -7.57 30.30
N THR A 69 -12.55 -6.66 29.42
CA THR A 69 -13.35 -6.19 28.27
C THR A 69 -12.94 -6.84 26.95
N ALA A 70 -11.67 -7.23 26.82
CA ALA A 70 -11.12 -8.01 25.71
C ALA A 70 -9.94 -8.87 26.16
N VAL A 71 -9.70 -9.95 25.43
CA VAL A 71 -8.57 -10.87 25.64
C VAL A 71 -8.03 -11.24 24.28
N ASP A 72 -6.78 -10.89 24.02
CA ASP A 72 -6.13 -11.17 22.76
C ASP A 72 -5.54 -12.59 22.77
N LYS A 73 -6.20 -13.48 22.03
CA LYS A 73 -5.83 -14.89 21.84
C LYS A 73 -5.70 -15.21 20.33
N SER A 74 -5.60 -14.18 19.50
CA SER A 74 -5.72 -14.26 18.04
C SER A 74 -4.43 -13.76 17.37
N GLY A 75 -4.17 -14.18 16.14
CA GLY A 75 -3.04 -13.67 15.36
C GLY A 75 -1.64 -14.06 15.86
N SER A 76 -0.64 -13.36 15.31
CA SER A 76 0.80 -13.58 15.59
C SER A 76 1.31 -12.74 16.76
N PHE A 77 0.57 -11.70 17.14
CA PHE A 77 0.81 -10.87 18.31
C PHE A 77 -0.38 -11.08 19.24
N GLN A 78 -0.24 -12.03 20.17
CA GLN A 78 -1.25 -12.36 21.17
C GLN A 78 -0.68 -12.13 22.57
N GLY A 79 -1.55 -11.98 23.57
CA GLY A 79 -1.13 -11.98 24.97
C GLY A 79 -1.75 -10.89 25.82
N ASN A 80 -2.19 -9.80 25.20
CA ASN A 80 -2.72 -8.64 25.92
C ASN A 80 -4.15 -8.88 26.40
N ILE A 81 -4.54 -8.18 27.46
CA ILE A 81 -5.93 -8.06 27.87
C ILE A 81 -6.26 -6.57 28.01
N TRP A 82 -7.54 -6.25 27.88
CA TRP A 82 -8.05 -4.93 28.21
C TRP A 82 -9.02 -5.08 29.37
N VAL A 83 -8.92 -4.15 30.31
CA VAL A 83 -9.79 -4.09 31.47
C VAL A 83 -10.41 -2.72 31.56
N ALA A 84 -11.61 -2.65 32.12
CA ALA A 84 -12.27 -1.40 32.41
C ALA A 84 -12.92 -1.39 33.79
N GLU A 85 -13.11 -0.21 34.34
CA GLU A 85 -13.90 -0.04 35.55
C GLU A 85 -15.35 -0.49 35.31
N PRO A 86 -16.04 -1.09 36.31
CA PRO A 86 -17.40 -1.61 36.13
C PRO A 86 -18.43 -0.59 35.63
N ASN A 87 -18.21 0.70 35.89
CA ASN A 87 -19.09 1.78 35.44
C ASN A 87 -18.84 2.21 33.99
N GLY A 88 -17.68 1.87 33.42
CA GLY A 88 -17.26 2.34 32.09
C GLY A 88 -17.10 3.86 32.01
N GLY A 89 -17.11 4.38 30.78
CA GLY A 89 -16.96 5.81 30.50
C GLY A 89 -15.55 6.19 30.01
N PRO A 90 -15.34 7.48 29.67
CA PRO A 90 -14.01 7.96 29.31
C PRO A 90 -12.99 7.73 30.44
N TYR A 91 -11.74 7.44 30.07
CA TYR A 91 -10.61 7.10 30.94
C TYR A 91 -10.85 5.87 31.83
N SER A 92 -11.83 5.03 31.52
CA SER A 92 -12.14 3.87 32.37
C SER A 92 -11.43 2.59 31.95
N GLY A 93 -10.76 2.59 30.80
CA GLY A 93 -10.13 1.43 30.18
C GLY A 93 -8.61 1.54 30.14
N VAL A 94 -7.92 0.40 30.18
CA VAL A 94 -6.46 0.34 30.03
C VAL A 94 -6.03 -1.01 29.47
N MET A 95 -4.95 -1.00 28.68
CA MET A 95 -4.30 -2.21 28.20
C MET A 95 -3.41 -2.79 29.29
N VAL A 96 -3.44 -4.12 29.46
CA VAL A 96 -2.53 -4.84 30.33
C VAL A 96 -1.63 -5.68 29.44
N TYR A 97 -0.36 -5.28 29.38
CA TYR A 97 0.63 -5.91 28.52
C TYR A 97 1.09 -7.24 29.12
N ASN A 98 1.04 -8.31 28.32
CA ASN A 98 1.47 -9.62 28.77
C ASN A 98 2.15 -10.43 27.65
N MET A 99 3.38 -10.84 27.95
CA MET A 99 4.20 -11.72 27.10
C MET A 99 4.22 -13.19 27.55
N ASP A 100 3.68 -13.51 28.74
CA ASP A 100 3.61 -14.89 29.24
C ASP A 100 2.29 -15.55 28.86
N LEU A 101 2.26 -16.13 27.66
CA LEU A 101 1.08 -16.81 27.10
C LEU A 101 0.70 -18.09 27.84
N VAL A 102 1.60 -18.63 28.67
CA VAL A 102 1.38 -19.85 29.45
C VAL A 102 1.09 -19.55 30.92
N ALA A 103 0.98 -18.27 31.30
CA ALA A 103 0.61 -17.87 32.63
C ALA A 103 -0.74 -18.50 33.03
N PRO A 104 -0.86 -19.11 34.22
CA PRO A 104 -2.11 -19.75 34.65
C PRO A 104 -3.30 -18.79 34.69
N TRP A 105 -3.08 -17.51 34.99
CA TRP A 105 -4.14 -16.52 34.97
C TRP A 105 -4.61 -16.25 33.53
N PHE A 106 -3.68 -16.07 32.58
CA PHE A 106 -4.00 -15.72 31.19
C PHE A 106 -4.70 -16.85 30.42
N THR A 107 -4.26 -18.09 30.62
CA THR A 107 -4.89 -19.26 30.00
C THR A 107 -6.35 -19.45 30.42
N ASN A 108 -6.73 -18.98 31.62
CA ASN A 108 -8.08 -19.13 32.18
C ASN A 108 -8.96 -17.89 32.07
N ILE A 109 -8.37 -16.70 31.84
CA ILE A 109 -9.09 -15.43 31.79
C ILE A 109 -10.04 -15.34 30.59
N LYS A 110 -11.17 -14.68 30.81
CA LYS A 110 -12.24 -14.48 29.83
C LYS A 110 -12.83 -13.08 29.95
N VAL A 111 -13.38 -12.58 28.85
CA VAL A 111 -14.21 -11.38 28.85
C VAL A 111 -15.35 -11.52 29.86
N GLY A 112 -15.54 -10.50 30.69
CA GLY A 112 -16.49 -10.47 31.81
C GLY A 112 -15.95 -11.00 33.14
N ASP A 113 -14.70 -11.51 33.20
CA ASP A 113 -14.07 -11.82 34.48
C ASP A 113 -13.84 -10.52 35.28
N LEU A 114 -14.11 -10.59 36.59
CA LEU A 114 -13.80 -9.53 37.56
C LEU A 114 -12.43 -9.85 38.16
N VAL A 115 -11.47 -8.95 38.02
CA VAL A 115 -10.07 -9.19 38.37
C VAL A 115 -9.49 -8.08 39.23
N ASP A 116 -8.53 -8.47 40.08
CA ASP A 116 -7.60 -7.54 40.71
C ASP A 116 -6.27 -7.59 39.96
N ILE A 117 -5.68 -6.43 39.71
CA ILE A 117 -4.43 -6.30 38.95
C ILE A 117 -3.46 -5.42 39.70
N THR A 118 -2.26 -5.93 39.93
CA THR A 118 -1.10 -5.09 40.29
C THR A 118 -0.09 -5.10 39.15
N GLY A 119 0.60 -3.99 38.92
CA GLY A 119 1.63 -3.87 37.89
C GLY A 119 2.32 -2.53 37.94
N LEU A 120 3.02 -2.17 36.87
CA LEU A 120 3.62 -0.84 36.70
C LEU A 120 2.88 -0.11 35.59
N LYS A 121 2.53 1.15 35.82
CA LYS A 121 2.06 2.04 34.76
C LYS A 121 3.24 2.41 33.86
N VAL A 122 3.08 2.25 32.56
CA VAL A 122 4.07 2.63 31.54
C VAL A 122 3.36 3.44 30.45
N GLU A 123 3.97 4.53 30.02
CA GLU A 123 3.58 5.25 28.80
C GLU A 123 4.48 4.77 27.68
N TYR A 124 4.01 3.82 26.88
CA TYR A 124 4.81 3.24 25.82
C TYR A 124 4.82 4.15 24.59
N ASN A 125 5.99 4.74 24.33
CA ASN A 125 6.25 5.55 23.16
C ASN A 125 7.42 4.92 22.38
N TYR A 126 7.13 4.35 21.21
CA TYR A 126 8.16 3.73 20.37
C TYR A 126 9.15 4.79 19.88
N ASN A 127 10.43 4.62 20.22
CA ASN A 127 11.56 5.48 19.84
C ASN A 127 11.48 6.96 20.25
N ASN A 128 10.56 7.35 21.15
CA ASN A 128 10.26 8.76 21.45
C ASN A 128 9.91 9.60 20.20
N GLU A 129 9.41 8.94 19.15
CA GLU A 129 9.09 9.61 17.89
C GLU A 129 7.68 10.25 17.91
N PHE A 130 6.85 9.91 18.90
CA PHE A 130 5.44 10.30 18.95
C PHE A 130 5.15 11.31 20.06
N GLU A 131 4.17 12.19 19.85
CA GLU A 131 3.78 13.22 20.83
C GLU A 131 3.10 12.61 22.07
N ASP A 132 2.51 11.41 21.96
CA ASP A 132 1.86 10.70 23.06
C ASP A 132 2.10 9.19 22.98
N GLY A 133 2.18 8.54 24.13
CA GLY A 133 2.40 7.09 24.27
C GLY A 133 1.11 6.38 24.65
N VAL A 134 1.07 5.05 24.49
CA VAL A 134 -0.06 4.24 24.99
C VAL A 134 0.15 3.95 26.48
N THR A 135 -0.85 4.20 27.32
CA THR A 135 -0.83 3.78 28.72
C THR A 135 -1.05 2.27 28.80
N GLU A 136 -0.04 1.56 29.30
CA GLU A 136 -0.10 0.12 29.53
C GLU A 136 0.33 -0.27 30.94
N ILE A 137 -0.23 -1.39 31.43
CA ILE A 137 0.18 -2.01 32.69
C ILE A 137 1.14 -3.14 32.41
N GLU A 138 2.42 -2.92 32.71
CA GLU A 138 3.48 -3.90 32.56
C GLU A 138 3.70 -4.75 33.83
N SER A 139 4.36 -5.89 33.64
CA SER A 139 4.66 -6.87 34.70
C SER A 139 3.44 -7.23 35.56
N PRO A 140 2.27 -7.55 34.95
CA PRO A 140 1.03 -7.67 35.68
C PRO A 140 0.99 -8.94 36.55
N THR A 141 0.39 -8.80 37.73
CA THR A 141 -0.14 -9.93 38.50
C THR A 141 -1.65 -9.83 38.51
N VAL A 142 -2.33 -10.79 37.88
CA VAL A 142 -3.78 -10.80 37.72
C VAL A 142 -4.40 -11.90 38.59
N THR A 143 -5.39 -11.53 39.40
CA THR A 143 -6.18 -12.46 40.23
C THR A 143 -7.65 -12.40 39.87
N ILE A 144 -8.23 -13.52 39.44
CA ILE A 144 -9.66 -13.61 39.12
C ILE A 144 -10.49 -13.72 40.41
N GLN A 145 -11.34 -12.73 40.66
CA GLN A 145 -12.23 -12.64 41.82
C GLN A 145 -13.63 -13.21 41.54
N GLY A 146 -14.07 -13.18 40.28
CA GLY A 146 -15.39 -13.64 39.88
C GLY A 146 -15.72 -13.28 38.44
N THR A 147 -17.01 -13.09 38.17
CA THR A 147 -17.51 -12.65 36.86
C THR A 147 -18.57 -11.58 37.05
N THR A 148 -18.68 -10.68 36.09
CA THR A 148 -19.69 -9.62 36.03
C THR A 148 -20.06 -9.33 34.56
N SER A 149 -21.04 -8.46 34.35
CA SER A 149 -21.32 -7.93 33.00
C SER A 149 -20.23 -6.96 32.58
N VAL A 150 -19.81 -7.06 31.32
CA VAL A 150 -18.94 -6.06 30.69
C VAL A 150 -19.63 -4.68 30.75
N PRO A 151 -18.89 -3.59 31.03
CA PRO A 151 -19.43 -2.24 30.97
C PRO A 151 -20.08 -1.95 29.61
N ALA A 152 -21.11 -1.09 29.62
CA ALA A 152 -21.72 -0.66 28.36
C ALA A 152 -20.68 0.11 27.52
N PRO A 153 -20.65 -0.09 26.19
CA PRO A 153 -19.75 0.68 25.34
C PRO A 153 -20.09 2.16 25.39
N VAL A 154 -19.07 3.00 25.35
CA VAL A 154 -19.23 4.46 25.22
C VAL A 154 -19.57 4.78 23.77
N GLU A 155 -20.69 5.47 23.55
CA GLU A 155 -21.04 5.97 22.22
C GLU A 155 -20.17 7.19 21.91
N ILE A 156 -19.42 7.13 20.81
CA ILE A 156 -18.52 8.18 20.33
C ILE A 156 -18.94 8.64 18.93
N ASP A 157 -18.46 9.81 18.52
CA ASP A 157 -18.55 10.29 17.13
C ASP A 157 -17.42 9.70 16.28
N ILE A 158 -17.61 9.62 14.96
CA ILE A 158 -16.59 9.10 14.04
C ILE A 158 -15.31 9.93 14.07
N THR A 159 -15.42 11.22 14.40
CA THR A 159 -14.28 12.14 14.46
C THR A 159 -13.53 12.12 15.79
N ASP A 160 -14.09 11.50 16.85
CA ASP A 160 -13.52 11.54 18.20
C ASP A 160 -12.12 10.88 18.28
N LEU A 161 -11.75 10.04 17.31
CA LEU A 161 -10.44 9.38 17.27
C LEU A 161 -9.48 9.96 16.22
N ASN A 162 -9.84 11.08 15.58
CA ASN A 162 -9.03 11.68 14.51
C ASN A 162 -7.84 12.50 15.02
N THR A 163 -7.85 12.91 16.29
CA THR A 163 -6.71 13.59 16.93
C THR A 163 -6.32 12.86 18.21
N VAL A 164 -5.04 12.93 18.58
CA VAL A 164 -4.54 12.34 19.82
C VAL A 164 -5.31 12.87 21.03
N ALA A 165 -5.43 14.20 21.15
CA ALA A 165 -6.08 14.82 22.30
C ALA A 165 -7.55 14.42 22.47
N ASP A 166 -8.29 14.19 21.38
CA ASP A 166 -9.69 13.78 21.42
C ASP A 166 -9.85 12.27 21.64
N ALA A 167 -8.86 11.47 21.21
CA ALA A 167 -8.85 10.01 21.32
C ALA A 167 -8.39 9.50 22.70
N GLU A 168 -7.51 10.24 23.37
CA GLU A 168 -6.97 9.94 24.71
C GLU A 168 -8.02 9.46 25.74
N PRO A 169 -9.18 10.12 25.92
CA PRO A 169 -10.22 9.66 26.83
C PRO A 169 -10.78 8.27 26.54
N TYR A 170 -10.55 7.75 25.34
CA TYR A 170 -11.11 6.47 24.91
C TYR A 170 -10.06 5.36 24.86
N GLU A 171 -8.78 5.64 25.11
CA GLU A 171 -7.75 4.61 25.10
C GLU A 171 -8.09 3.44 26.03
N GLY A 172 -8.07 2.21 25.48
CA GLY A 172 -8.43 0.98 26.19
C GLY A 172 -9.92 0.86 26.56
N VAL A 173 -10.75 1.86 26.23
CA VAL A 173 -12.19 1.89 26.50
C VAL A 173 -12.94 1.12 25.42
N LEU A 174 -13.99 0.41 25.84
CA LEU A 174 -14.94 -0.19 24.92
C LEU A 174 -15.87 0.90 24.37
N VAL A 175 -15.80 1.16 23.07
CA VAL A 175 -16.59 2.18 22.38
C VAL A 175 -17.55 1.59 21.36
N THR A 176 -18.53 2.38 20.93
CA THR A 176 -19.40 2.05 19.81
C THR A 176 -19.62 3.25 18.92
N LEU A 177 -19.55 3.03 17.62
CA LEU A 177 -19.99 3.94 16.57
C LEU A 177 -21.31 3.44 15.98
N GLN A 178 -22.10 4.35 15.40
CA GLN A 178 -23.35 4.02 14.73
C GLN A 178 -23.38 4.62 13.33
N ASN A 179 -23.97 3.87 12.40
CA ASN A 179 -24.23 4.30 11.03
C ASN A 179 -22.99 4.85 10.30
N VAL A 180 -21.91 4.08 10.33
CA VAL A 180 -20.62 4.43 9.70
C VAL A 180 -20.42 3.64 8.41
N ARG A 181 -19.74 4.22 7.44
CA ARG A 181 -19.49 3.59 6.14
C ARG A 181 -18.03 3.16 6.02
N VAL A 182 -17.81 1.94 5.53
CA VAL A 182 -16.47 1.46 5.18
C VAL A 182 -16.05 2.10 3.86
N THR A 183 -14.87 2.71 3.81
CA THR A 183 -14.30 3.29 2.58
C THR A 183 -13.41 2.26 1.91
N THR A 184 -12.24 2.02 2.48
CA THR A 184 -11.19 1.16 1.91
C THR A 184 -10.68 0.15 2.93
N LYS A 185 -10.04 -0.90 2.43
CA LYS A 185 -9.27 -1.86 3.23
C LYS A 185 -7.82 -1.86 2.80
N GLN A 186 -6.93 -1.96 3.78
CA GLN A 186 -5.50 -1.99 3.55
C GLN A 186 -4.88 -3.06 4.43
N ASP A 187 -4.01 -3.90 3.88
CA ASP A 187 -3.13 -4.74 4.70
C ASP A 187 -1.84 -3.98 4.98
N ARG A 188 -1.48 -3.89 6.27
CA ARG A 188 -0.25 -3.27 6.72
C ARG A 188 0.53 -4.24 7.60
N ASN A 189 1.51 -4.92 6.98
CA ASN A 189 2.37 -5.90 7.64
C ASN A 189 1.60 -7.08 8.28
N GLY A 190 0.56 -7.58 7.59
CA GLY A 190 -0.25 -8.71 8.07
C GLY A 190 -1.30 -8.33 9.10
N ARG A 191 -1.66 -7.05 9.17
CA ARG A 191 -2.80 -6.52 9.92
C ARG A 191 -3.74 -5.84 8.94
N LEU A 192 -4.99 -6.27 8.92
CA LEU A 192 -6.02 -5.68 8.07
C LEU A 192 -6.59 -4.43 8.75
N GLU A 193 -6.35 -3.28 8.13
CA GLU A 193 -6.99 -2.01 8.45
C GLU A 193 -8.26 -1.85 7.61
N VAL A 194 -9.37 -1.49 8.25
CA VAL A 194 -10.63 -1.14 7.59
C VAL A 194 -10.91 0.32 7.88
N ASN A 195 -10.79 1.17 6.87
CA ASN A 195 -11.00 2.61 6.99
C ASN A 195 -12.50 2.94 6.97
N LEU A 196 -12.90 3.93 7.79
CA LEU A 196 -14.26 4.42 7.86
C LEU A 196 -14.33 5.85 7.29
N TYR A 197 -15.48 6.19 6.70
CA TYR A 197 -15.75 7.52 6.15
C TYR A 197 -15.70 8.59 7.25
N GLN A 198 -15.06 9.73 6.97
CA GLN A 198 -14.79 10.84 7.91
C GLN A 198 -13.77 10.53 9.03
N GLY A 199 -13.04 9.42 8.90
CA GLY A 199 -11.94 9.05 9.77
C GLY A 199 -12.23 7.85 10.66
N THR A 200 -11.32 7.59 11.60
CA THR A 200 -11.22 6.35 12.38
C THR A 200 -10.98 5.08 11.53
N LYS A 201 -10.34 4.08 12.14
CA LYS A 201 -10.02 2.81 11.50
C LYS A 201 -10.37 1.64 12.41
N LEU A 202 -10.75 0.53 11.81
CA LEU A 202 -10.82 -0.76 12.50
C LEU A 202 -9.55 -1.56 12.22
N GLN A 203 -9.13 -2.40 13.17
CA GLN A 203 -8.02 -3.33 12.98
C GLN A 203 -8.39 -4.74 13.46
N ASP A 204 -7.81 -5.76 12.83
CA ASP A 204 -8.18 -7.16 12.97
C ASP A 204 -7.42 -7.93 14.08
N ASP A 205 -6.71 -7.23 14.96
CA ASP A 205 -5.93 -7.83 16.06
C ASP A 205 -6.74 -8.81 16.93
N LEU A 206 -7.98 -8.45 17.26
CA LEU A 206 -8.84 -9.28 18.12
C LEU A 206 -9.76 -10.23 17.33
N MET A 207 -10.07 -9.91 16.07
CA MET A 207 -10.93 -10.73 15.22
C MET A 207 -10.65 -10.49 13.73
N ASP A 208 -10.92 -11.52 12.92
CA ASP A 208 -10.84 -11.42 11.46
C ASP A 208 -11.88 -10.45 10.89
N LEU A 209 -11.40 -9.40 10.19
CA LEU A 209 -12.22 -8.40 9.51
C LEU A 209 -12.31 -8.59 7.99
N SER A 210 -11.72 -9.65 7.44
CA SER A 210 -11.67 -9.90 5.98
C SER A 210 -13.05 -9.92 5.31
N THR A 211 -14.07 -10.35 6.06
CA THR A 211 -15.46 -10.45 5.60
C THR A 211 -16.21 -9.12 5.57
N VAL A 212 -15.66 -8.04 6.14
CA VAL A 212 -16.23 -6.70 6.02
C VAL A 212 -15.99 -6.19 4.60
N ALA A 213 -17.07 -5.81 3.91
CA ALA A 213 -17.00 -5.33 2.52
C ALA A 213 -16.69 -3.83 2.47
N GLU A 214 -15.88 -3.41 1.49
CA GLU A 214 -15.74 -1.99 1.16
C GLU A 214 -17.09 -1.41 0.71
N GLY A 215 -17.34 -0.15 1.06
CA GLY A 215 -18.64 0.50 0.85
C GLY A 215 -19.75 0.07 1.81
N ALA A 216 -19.54 -0.93 2.68
CA ALA A 216 -20.59 -1.42 3.57
C ALA A 216 -21.05 -0.35 4.57
N CYS A 217 -22.37 -0.21 4.71
CA CYS A 217 -22.97 0.57 5.79
C CYS A 217 -23.06 -0.26 7.08
N LEU A 218 -22.27 0.09 8.09
CA LEU A 218 -22.31 -0.52 9.41
C LEU A 218 -23.27 0.28 10.29
N SER A 219 -24.46 -0.28 10.57
CA SER A 219 -25.40 0.35 11.51
C SER A 219 -24.81 0.47 12.92
N LYS A 220 -23.86 -0.40 13.25
CA LYS A 220 -23.12 -0.36 14.51
C LYS A 220 -21.78 -1.08 14.37
N VAL A 221 -20.74 -0.48 14.94
CA VAL A 221 -19.46 -1.16 15.22
C VAL A 221 -19.05 -0.88 16.65
N THR A 222 -18.66 -1.91 17.38
CA THR A 222 -18.20 -1.84 18.78
C THR A 222 -16.78 -2.39 18.86
N GLY A 223 -15.95 -1.87 19.75
CA GLY A 223 -14.61 -2.41 19.91
C GLY A 223 -13.81 -1.67 20.97
N ILE A 224 -12.62 -2.17 21.25
CA ILE A 224 -11.68 -1.53 22.17
C ILE A 224 -10.85 -0.52 21.39
N VAL A 225 -10.74 0.71 21.89
CA VAL A 225 -9.79 1.67 21.29
C VAL A 225 -8.38 1.31 21.70
N THR A 226 -7.46 1.29 20.74
CA THR A 226 -6.03 1.09 20.95
C THR A 226 -5.23 2.10 20.14
N TYR A 227 -3.97 2.27 20.48
CA TYR A 227 -3.01 3.06 19.71
C TYR A 227 -1.90 2.18 19.14
N PHE A 228 -1.64 2.29 17.84
CA PHE A 228 -0.50 1.67 17.15
C PHE A 228 -0.11 2.45 15.89
N TYR A 229 0.69 3.51 16.04
CA TYR A 229 0.95 4.50 14.97
C TYR A 229 -0.33 5.19 14.45
N GLY A 230 -1.32 5.34 15.34
CA GLY A 230 -2.67 5.83 15.06
C GLY A 230 -3.69 5.15 15.98
N TYR A 231 -4.87 5.75 16.17
CA TYR A 231 -5.94 5.12 16.94
C TYR A 231 -6.78 4.19 16.07
N TYR A 232 -7.10 3.02 16.62
CA TYR A 232 -7.95 2.02 16.00
C TYR A 232 -9.01 1.56 16.97
N ILE A 233 -10.15 1.13 16.43
CA ILE A 233 -11.11 0.32 17.15
C ILE A 233 -10.82 -1.15 16.84
N LEU A 234 -10.75 -1.99 17.87
CA LEU A 234 -10.57 -3.43 17.78
C LEU A 234 -11.91 -4.13 18.07
N PRO A 235 -12.72 -4.47 17.04
CA PRO A 235 -13.85 -5.37 17.21
C PRO A 235 -13.41 -6.69 17.85
N ARG A 236 -14.15 -7.20 18.83
CA ARG A 236 -13.70 -8.38 19.59
C ARG A 236 -14.30 -9.67 19.04
N THR A 237 -15.49 -9.57 18.46
CA THR A 237 -16.23 -10.69 17.89
C THR A 237 -17.13 -10.22 16.74
N ALA A 238 -17.61 -11.14 15.91
CA ALA A 238 -18.59 -10.83 14.88
C ALA A 238 -19.90 -10.18 15.41
N ALA A 239 -20.20 -10.29 16.71
CA ALA A 239 -21.34 -9.61 17.32
C ALA A 239 -21.12 -8.11 17.55
N ASP A 240 -19.87 -7.65 17.45
CA ASP A 240 -19.51 -6.24 17.55
C ASP A 240 -19.69 -5.50 16.21
N ILE A 241 -20.01 -6.18 15.11
CA ILE A 241 -20.23 -5.58 13.78
C ILE A 241 -21.66 -5.90 13.30
N GLU A 242 -22.46 -4.86 13.08
CA GLU A 242 -23.81 -4.98 12.55
C GLU A 242 -23.90 -4.20 11.23
N VAL A 243 -24.06 -4.94 10.12
CA VAL A 243 -24.28 -4.35 8.78
C VAL A 243 -25.75 -3.95 8.63
N SER A 244 -26.00 -2.72 8.19
CA SER A 244 -27.35 -2.21 7.98
C SER A 244 -28.04 -2.91 6.80
N ALA A 245 -29.33 -3.19 6.94
CA ALA A 245 -30.17 -3.64 5.82
C ALA A 245 -30.66 -2.48 4.94
N ASP A 246 -30.57 -1.24 5.45
CA ASP A 246 -30.84 -0.01 4.70
C ASP A 246 -29.52 0.73 4.49
N ASP A 247 -28.99 0.65 3.28
CA ASP A 247 -27.70 1.28 2.95
C ASP A 247 -27.74 2.81 3.13
N ASN A 248 -28.92 3.43 3.05
CA ASN A 248 -29.09 4.88 3.25
C ASN A 248 -29.02 5.29 4.73
N ALA A 249 -28.87 4.33 5.65
CA ALA A 249 -28.71 4.64 7.08
C ALA A 249 -27.37 5.31 7.37
N CYS A 250 -26.33 5.01 6.57
CA CYS A 250 -25.01 5.60 6.70
C CYS A 250 -24.84 6.80 5.78
N PRO A 251 -23.97 7.78 6.12
CA PRO A 251 -23.57 8.84 5.22
C PRO A 251 -23.14 8.24 3.87
N VAL A 252 -23.56 8.89 2.78
CA VAL A 252 -23.02 8.61 1.46
C VAL A 252 -21.63 9.24 1.43
N VAL A 253 -20.62 8.48 1.02
CA VAL A 253 -19.32 9.07 0.68
C VAL A 253 -19.59 10.02 -0.49
N ALA A 254 -19.42 11.32 -0.28
CA ALA A 254 -19.54 12.26 -1.38
C ALA A 254 -18.40 11.99 -2.35
N ASP A 255 -18.66 12.04 -3.66
CA ASP A 255 -17.57 12.11 -4.63
C ASP A 255 -16.73 13.36 -4.32
N GLU A 256 -15.42 13.27 -4.50
CA GLU A 256 -14.51 14.40 -4.28
C GLU A 256 -14.87 15.58 -5.20
N ILE A 257 -14.95 16.78 -4.64
CA ILE A 257 -15.07 18.03 -5.39
C ILE A 257 -13.65 18.55 -5.61
N CYS A 258 -13.17 18.44 -6.84
CA CYS A 258 -11.77 18.66 -7.18
C CYS A 258 -11.29 20.13 -7.18
N ASP A 259 -12.04 21.06 -6.61
CA ASP A 259 -11.75 22.50 -6.64
C ASP A 259 -12.16 23.27 -5.37
N ASP A 260 -12.34 22.59 -4.24
CA ASP A 260 -12.88 23.18 -3.01
C ASP A 260 -11.97 23.11 -1.78
N GLU A 261 -10.75 22.59 -1.91
CA GLU A 261 -9.74 22.41 -0.86
C GLU A 261 -10.22 21.53 0.30
N GLN A 262 -11.21 20.65 0.09
CA GLN A 262 -11.76 19.78 1.13
C GLN A 262 -11.81 18.32 0.67
N ASP A 263 -11.29 17.44 1.52
CA ASP A 263 -11.44 15.98 1.41
C ASP A 263 -12.92 15.60 1.66
N ASN A 264 -13.73 15.62 0.61
CA ASN A 264 -15.17 15.36 0.66
C ASN A 264 -15.48 13.87 0.76
N ASP A 265 -14.61 13.03 0.20
CA ASP A 265 -14.73 11.58 0.22
C ASP A 265 -14.07 10.93 1.47
N GLY A 266 -13.36 11.74 2.26
CA GLY A 266 -12.78 11.38 3.55
C GLY A 266 -11.61 10.41 3.46
N ASN A 267 -10.91 10.35 2.32
CA ASN A 267 -9.81 9.42 2.07
C ASN A 267 -8.42 9.97 2.47
N GLY A 268 -8.37 11.24 2.88
CA GLY A 268 -7.15 11.93 3.34
C GLY A 268 -6.41 12.74 2.28
N PHE A 269 -6.95 12.83 1.06
CA PHE A 269 -6.42 13.65 -0.03
C PHE A 269 -7.43 14.75 -0.40
N THR A 270 -6.93 15.90 -0.85
CA THR A 270 -7.78 17.04 -1.22
C THR A 270 -7.58 17.41 -2.67
N ASP A 271 -8.67 17.69 -3.39
CA ASP A 271 -8.63 18.18 -4.77
C ASP A 271 -7.73 17.34 -5.69
N CYS A 272 -6.74 17.95 -6.35
CA CYS A 272 -5.85 17.31 -7.31
C CYS A 272 -4.79 16.41 -6.68
N GLU A 273 -4.67 16.42 -5.34
CA GLU A 273 -3.91 15.40 -4.62
C GLU A 273 -4.71 14.10 -4.48
N ASP A 274 -6.04 14.15 -4.67
CA ASP A 274 -6.92 13.00 -4.65
C ASP A 274 -6.93 12.28 -6.01
N PHE A 275 -6.70 10.97 -5.97
CA PHE A 275 -6.76 10.11 -7.15
C PHE A 275 -8.16 10.07 -7.78
N ALA A 276 -9.22 10.32 -7.00
CA ALA A 276 -10.59 10.47 -7.48
C ALA A 276 -10.74 11.62 -8.48
N CYS A 277 -9.84 12.61 -8.43
CA CYS A 277 -9.82 13.80 -9.29
C CYS A 277 -8.98 13.65 -10.56
N ILE A 278 -8.44 12.46 -10.85
CA ILE A 278 -7.69 12.22 -12.09
C ILE A 278 -8.61 12.41 -13.31
N GLY A 279 -8.21 13.35 -14.17
CA GLY A 279 -8.94 13.70 -15.39
C GLY A 279 -10.10 14.66 -15.15
N ASP A 280 -10.29 15.17 -13.94
CA ASP A 280 -11.23 16.25 -13.67
C ASP A 280 -10.74 17.57 -14.31
N PRO A 281 -11.59 18.35 -15.00
CA PRO A 281 -11.22 19.64 -15.56
C PRO A 281 -10.68 20.68 -14.56
N ALA A 282 -10.99 20.53 -13.27
CA ALA A 282 -10.42 21.34 -12.19
C ALA A 282 -8.96 21.00 -11.89
N CYS A 283 -8.52 19.80 -12.25
CA CYS A 283 -7.16 19.30 -12.15
C CYS A 283 -6.56 19.14 -13.54
N PRO A 284 -6.32 20.25 -14.27
CA PRO A 284 -5.61 20.16 -15.53
C PRO A 284 -4.24 19.53 -15.27
N PRO A 285 -3.76 18.66 -16.18
CA PRO A 285 -2.40 18.18 -16.09
C PRO A 285 -1.47 19.38 -15.98
N LYS A 286 -0.61 19.35 -14.95
CA LYS A 286 0.50 20.29 -14.84
C LYS A 286 1.33 20.12 -16.12
N ALA A 287 1.74 21.22 -16.71
CA ALA A 287 2.30 21.22 -18.05
C ALA A 287 3.46 22.20 -18.13
N GLU A 288 4.61 21.71 -18.55
CA GLU A 288 5.82 22.49 -18.76
C GLU A 288 6.12 22.58 -20.26
N ASN A 289 5.32 23.35 -21.00
CA ASN A 289 5.31 23.28 -22.47
C ASN A 289 5.26 24.64 -23.18
N THR A 290 5.67 25.70 -22.48
CA THR A 290 5.79 27.05 -23.04
C THR A 290 7.13 27.64 -22.67
N ASN A 291 7.62 28.58 -23.48
CA ASN A 291 8.88 29.29 -23.21
C ASN A 291 8.97 29.88 -21.78
N ASP A 292 7.87 30.36 -21.21
CA ASP A 292 7.89 30.97 -19.87
C ASP A 292 8.04 29.90 -18.77
N LEU A 293 7.56 28.68 -19.01
CA LEU A 293 7.64 27.56 -18.07
C LEU A 293 9.00 26.86 -18.19
N CYS A 294 9.42 26.58 -19.43
CA CYS A 294 10.69 25.94 -19.76
C CYS A 294 11.95 26.82 -19.59
N SER A 295 11.87 27.92 -18.84
CA SER A 295 13.04 28.79 -18.56
C SER A 295 13.02 29.44 -17.18
N ASN A 296 12.22 28.89 -16.27
CA ASN A 296 11.98 29.46 -14.94
C ASN A 296 12.75 28.71 -13.82
N SER A 297 13.47 27.63 -14.15
CA SER A 297 14.22 26.76 -13.23
C SER A 297 13.36 26.10 -12.16
N THR A 298 12.13 25.75 -12.53
CA THR A 298 11.13 25.06 -11.73
C THR A 298 10.64 23.85 -12.52
N ASP A 299 10.34 22.78 -11.81
CA ASP A 299 9.66 21.59 -12.34
C ASP A 299 8.16 21.91 -12.30
N ASP A 300 7.64 22.48 -13.39
CA ASP A 300 6.26 22.99 -13.44
C ASP A 300 5.23 21.87 -13.68
N ASP A 301 5.65 20.70 -14.18
CA ASP A 301 4.81 19.52 -14.34
C ASP A 301 5.03 18.39 -13.30
N GLU A 302 6.03 18.57 -12.42
CA GLU A 302 6.38 17.72 -11.28
C GLU A 302 6.85 16.30 -11.65
N ASP A 303 7.46 16.14 -12.83
CA ASP A 303 8.01 14.86 -13.29
C ASP A 303 9.47 14.62 -12.86
N GLY A 304 10.11 15.63 -12.27
CA GLY A 304 11.47 15.60 -11.74
C GLY A 304 12.53 16.17 -12.69
N MET A 305 12.16 16.64 -13.88
CA MET A 305 13.01 17.40 -14.78
C MET A 305 12.65 18.90 -14.74
N ILE A 306 13.54 19.76 -15.23
CA ILE A 306 13.31 21.21 -15.23
C ILE A 306 13.76 21.82 -16.55
N ASP A 307 13.04 22.85 -16.99
CA ASP A 307 13.37 23.65 -18.15
C ASP A 307 13.69 22.79 -19.39
N CYS A 308 14.74 23.11 -20.14
CA CYS A 308 15.09 22.40 -21.37
C CYS A 308 15.64 20.98 -21.17
N ALA A 309 15.99 20.61 -19.94
CA ALA A 309 16.29 19.22 -19.61
C ALA A 309 15.02 18.35 -19.54
N ASP A 310 13.83 18.97 -19.53
CA ASP A 310 12.54 18.29 -19.51
C ASP A 310 12.10 17.85 -20.93
N PRO A 311 11.72 16.57 -21.14
CA PRO A 311 11.14 16.08 -22.39
C PRO A 311 9.87 16.83 -22.85
N SER A 312 9.05 17.32 -21.91
CA SER A 312 7.88 18.17 -22.12
C SER A 312 8.27 19.55 -22.70
N CYS A 313 9.51 19.99 -22.52
CA CYS A 313 10.06 21.22 -23.10
C CYS A 313 10.80 20.97 -24.41
N SER A 314 11.79 20.07 -24.42
CA SER A 314 12.67 19.80 -25.57
C SER A 314 11.93 19.29 -26.81
N ASN A 315 10.84 18.52 -26.63
CA ASN A 315 10.06 17.98 -27.75
C ASN A 315 8.81 18.80 -28.10
N HIS A 316 8.57 19.94 -27.44
CA HIS A 316 7.31 20.65 -27.60
C HIS A 316 7.36 21.73 -28.70
N PRO A 317 6.43 21.71 -29.67
CA PRO A 317 6.47 22.58 -30.85
C PRO A 317 6.28 24.08 -30.55
N ASP A 318 5.75 24.42 -29.37
CA ASP A 318 5.55 25.80 -28.93
C ASP A 318 6.71 26.36 -28.08
N VAL A 319 7.71 25.53 -27.78
CA VAL A 319 8.95 25.91 -27.09
C VAL A 319 10.03 26.16 -28.14
N THR A 320 10.65 27.33 -28.11
CA THR A 320 11.64 27.76 -29.12
C THR A 320 13.00 28.10 -28.54
N LEU A 321 13.13 28.07 -27.21
CA LEU A 321 14.36 28.42 -26.50
C LEU A 321 15.23 27.20 -26.17
N CYS A 322 14.63 26.01 -26.11
CA CYS A 322 15.31 24.72 -25.92
C CYS A 322 15.80 24.19 -27.27
N LYS A 323 16.53 25.03 -28.00
CA LYS A 323 17.16 24.60 -29.24
C LYS A 323 18.53 25.21 -29.36
N GLU A 324 19.54 24.35 -29.49
CA GLU A 324 20.91 24.77 -29.64
C GLU A 324 21.06 25.72 -30.84
N SER A 325 21.63 26.89 -30.57
CA SER A 325 21.68 28.00 -31.51
C SER A 325 23.05 28.13 -32.19
N SER A 326 24.08 27.50 -31.63
CA SER A 326 25.45 27.45 -32.15
C SER A 326 26.11 26.12 -31.80
N CYS A 327 26.29 25.26 -32.80
CA CYS A 327 26.84 23.91 -32.61
C CYS A 327 28.38 23.84 -32.67
N ASP A 328 29.10 24.93 -32.39
CA ASP A 328 30.56 25.02 -32.57
C ASP A 328 31.29 26.01 -31.64
N ASP A 329 30.63 26.50 -30.59
CA ASP A 329 31.14 27.58 -29.74
C ASP A 329 31.55 27.14 -28.32
N GLY A 330 31.34 25.87 -27.99
CA GLY A 330 31.69 25.25 -26.71
C GLY A 330 30.75 25.62 -25.58
N ALA A 331 29.55 26.10 -25.89
CA ALA A 331 28.53 26.49 -24.93
C ALA A 331 27.24 25.67 -25.12
N ASP A 332 26.55 25.49 -24.01
CA ASP A 332 25.19 24.96 -23.91
C ASP A 332 24.26 26.18 -23.97
N ASN A 333 23.79 26.52 -25.17
CA ASN A 333 23.07 27.77 -25.42
C ASN A 333 21.56 27.62 -25.24
N ASP A 334 21.07 26.41 -25.05
CA ASP A 334 19.67 26.12 -24.77
C ASP A 334 19.41 25.57 -23.36
N GLY A 335 20.46 25.17 -22.65
CA GLY A 335 20.46 24.86 -21.22
C GLY A 335 20.07 23.43 -20.89
N ASP A 336 20.10 22.50 -21.85
CA ASP A 336 19.73 21.09 -21.64
C ASP A 336 20.87 20.22 -21.05
N GLY A 337 22.07 20.79 -20.94
CA GLY A 337 23.25 20.16 -20.37
C GLY A 337 24.20 19.52 -21.38
N TYR A 338 23.88 19.57 -22.67
CA TYR A 338 24.74 19.15 -23.77
C TYR A 338 25.37 20.36 -24.47
N THR A 339 26.50 20.17 -25.17
CA THR A 339 27.23 21.27 -25.81
C THR A 339 27.66 20.90 -27.21
N ASP A 340 27.50 21.82 -28.17
CA ASP A 340 27.93 21.66 -29.56
C ASP A 340 27.48 20.32 -30.17
N CYS A 341 28.40 19.52 -30.73
CA CYS A 341 28.07 18.25 -31.40
C CYS A 341 27.73 17.10 -30.44
N GLU A 342 27.94 17.29 -29.13
CA GLU A 342 27.44 16.36 -28.11
C GLU A 342 25.93 16.57 -27.86
N ASP A 343 25.36 17.65 -28.41
CA ASP A 343 23.95 18.03 -28.34
C ASP A 343 23.13 17.42 -29.48
N TRP A 344 21.98 16.84 -29.14
CA TRP A 344 21.07 16.21 -30.11
C TRP A 344 20.44 17.22 -31.08
N ASP A 345 20.28 18.48 -30.68
CA ASP A 345 19.79 19.54 -31.58
C ASP A 345 20.78 19.90 -32.69
N CYS A 346 22.05 19.53 -32.49
CA CYS A 346 23.15 19.73 -33.43
C CYS A 346 23.39 18.54 -34.37
N ALA A 347 22.61 17.45 -34.28
CA ALA A 347 22.80 16.23 -35.06
C ALA A 347 22.79 16.43 -36.59
N ASN A 348 22.24 17.54 -37.09
CA ASN A 348 22.23 17.88 -38.52
C ASN A 348 23.01 19.16 -38.86
N ASP A 349 23.75 19.73 -37.90
CA ASP A 349 24.52 20.95 -38.17
C ASP A 349 25.79 20.61 -38.96
N THR A 350 26.08 21.45 -39.95
CA THR A 350 27.29 21.33 -40.78
C THR A 350 28.60 21.49 -39.99
N ALA A 351 28.55 22.09 -38.80
CA ALA A 351 29.67 22.16 -37.87
C ALA A 351 30.09 20.76 -37.36
N CYS A 352 29.14 19.83 -37.25
CA CYS A 352 29.35 18.47 -36.77
C CYS A 352 29.62 17.45 -37.89
N ALA A 353 29.75 17.91 -39.14
CA ALA A 353 29.91 17.06 -40.33
C ALA A 353 31.27 16.31 -40.44
N GLY A 354 32.06 16.29 -39.37
CA GLY A 354 33.31 15.52 -39.27
C GLY A 354 33.32 14.48 -38.14
N GLU A 355 32.17 14.28 -37.47
CA GLU A 355 31.97 13.29 -36.40
C GLU A 355 30.98 12.18 -36.79
N PHE A 356 30.70 12.03 -38.08
CA PHE A 356 29.82 10.96 -38.60
C PHE A 356 30.40 10.38 -39.89
N GLU A 357 30.44 9.06 -39.97
CA GLU A 357 30.86 8.27 -41.14
C GLU A 357 30.06 8.67 -42.39
N GLN A 358 30.71 9.35 -43.35
CA GLN A 358 30.02 9.92 -44.52
C GLN A 358 29.71 8.88 -45.59
N ASN A 359 30.44 7.76 -45.62
CA ASN A 359 30.27 6.74 -46.62
C ASN A 359 30.46 5.34 -46.05
N CYS A 360 29.34 4.79 -45.60
CA CYS A 360 29.23 3.48 -44.98
C CYS A 360 29.61 2.26 -45.86
N THR A 361 30.25 2.43 -47.03
CA THR A 361 30.55 1.34 -47.98
C THR A 361 31.88 1.45 -48.73
N ASP A 362 32.73 2.45 -48.46
CA ASP A 362 33.95 2.67 -49.25
C ASP A 362 35.26 2.15 -48.64
N GLY A 363 35.17 1.56 -47.44
CA GLY A 363 36.30 0.96 -46.75
C GLY A 363 37.26 1.98 -46.13
N LEU A 364 36.79 3.21 -45.91
CA LEU A 364 37.49 4.26 -45.19
C LEU A 364 36.81 4.53 -43.84
N ASP A 365 37.53 5.29 -43.02
CA ASP A 365 37.14 5.80 -41.70
C ASP A 365 37.03 7.31 -41.90
N ASP A 366 35.84 7.77 -42.29
CA ASP A 366 35.60 9.13 -42.76
C ASP A 366 35.48 10.15 -41.60
N ASP A 367 35.16 9.68 -40.38
CA ASP A 367 35.12 10.51 -39.15
C ASP A 367 36.34 10.33 -38.23
N GLY A 368 37.17 9.30 -38.45
CA GLY A 368 38.44 9.09 -37.77
C GLY A 368 38.33 8.40 -36.41
N ASP A 369 37.21 7.76 -36.10
CA ASP A 369 36.95 7.10 -34.82
C ASP A 369 37.50 5.65 -34.73
N THR A 370 38.11 5.18 -35.83
CA THR A 370 38.73 3.86 -36.07
C THR A 370 37.80 2.72 -36.48
N TYR A 371 36.50 2.96 -36.52
CA TYR A 371 35.53 2.07 -37.14
C TYR A 371 35.38 2.44 -38.63
N ILE A 372 34.89 1.49 -39.43
CA ILE A 372 34.78 1.66 -40.89
C ILE A 372 33.47 1.06 -41.37
N ASP A 373 32.83 1.73 -42.33
CA ASP A 373 31.62 1.25 -42.99
C ASP A 373 30.53 0.79 -41.98
N CYS A 374 29.87 -0.34 -42.23
CA CYS A 374 28.83 -0.90 -41.34
C CYS A 374 29.31 -1.37 -39.97
N ASN A 375 30.63 -1.44 -39.73
CA ASN A 375 31.15 -1.67 -38.39
C ASN A 375 31.18 -0.38 -37.55
N ASP A 376 30.90 0.75 -38.19
CA ASP A 376 30.73 2.04 -37.58
C ASP A 376 29.32 2.18 -36.98
N ASN A 377 29.26 2.72 -35.77
CA ASN A 377 28.00 2.99 -35.08
C ASN A 377 27.17 4.04 -35.81
N ASP A 378 27.81 4.94 -36.55
CA ASP A 378 27.15 6.04 -37.25
C ASP A 378 26.49 5.58 -38.55
N CYS A 379 26.80 4.35 -38.99
CA CYS A 379 26.22 3.69 -40.15
C CYS A 379 25.04 2.77 -39.85
N LYS A 380 24.61 2.66 -38.58
CA LYS A 380 23.57 1.70 -38.14
C LYS A 380 22.23 1.81 -38.86
N ASP A 381 21.87 3.02 -39.30
CA ASP A 381 20.62 3.28 -40.03
C ASP A 381 20.85 3.42 -41.55
N ASP A 382 22.09 3.28 -42.04
CA ASP A 382 22.38 3.39 -43.47
C ASP A 382 21.77 2.17 -44.21
N PRO A 383 20.98 2.38 -45.29
CA PRO A 383 20.38 1.29 -46.05
C PRO A 383 21.36 0.25 -46.61
N ALA A 384 22.64 0.60 -46.76
CA ALA A 384 23.68 -0.32 -47.20
C ALA A 384 24.19 -1.23 -46.07
N CYS A 385 23.95 -0.85 -44.80
CA CYS A 385 24.31 -1.57 -43.59
C CYS A 385 23.10 -2.25 -42.95
N ILE A 386 22.11 -2.60 -43.77
CA ILE A 386 20.98 -3.44 -43.39
C ILE A 386 21.03 -4.67 -44.28
N GLU A 387 21.07 -5.85 -43.66
CA GLU A 387 21.07 -7.12 -44.36
C GLU A 387 19.71 -7.32 -45.07
N THR A 388 19.67 -6.99 -46.37
CA THR A 388 18.46 -7.02 -47.19
C THR A 388 18.52 -8.05 -48.34
N ASP A 389 19.71 -8.51 -48.71
CA ASP A 389 19.93 -9.55 -49.73
C ASP A 389 20.25 -10.90 -49.08
N CYS A 390 19.21 -11.53 -48.52
CA CYS A 390 19.31 -12.68 -47.62
C CYS A 390 19.66 -14.03 -48.28
N ALA A 391 20.35 -14.01 -49.42
CA ALA A 391 20.76 -15.22 -50.14
C ALA A 391 22.06 -15.06 -50.96
N ASP A 392 22.80 -13.96 -50.78
CA ASP A 392 23.99 -13.64 -51.55
C ASP A 392 25.30 -14.15 -50.93
N GLY A 393 25.25 -14.62 -49.67
CA GLY A 393 26.38 -15.16 -48.92
C GLY A 393 27.32 -14.10 -48.37
N VAL A 394 26.88 -12.84 -48.28
CA VAL A 394 27.61 -11.70 -47.72
C VAL A 394 26.94 -11.30 -46.40
N ASP A 395 27.70 -10.66 -45.52
CA ASP A 395 27.23 -10.03 -44.29
C ASP A 395 27.21 -8.53 -44.58
N ASN A 396 26.07 -8.02 -45.07
CA ASN A 396 25.95 -6.65 -45.55
C ASN A 396 25.77 -5.64 -44.42
N ASP A 397 25.40 -6.06 -43.20
CA ASP A 397 25.34 -5.19 -42.02
C ASP A 397 26.55 -5.32 -41.08
N GLY A 398 27.47 -6.25 -41.36
CA GLY A 398 28.74 -6.40 -40.66
C GLY A 398 28.62 -7.01 -39.26
N ASN A 399 27.46 -7.56 -38.89
CA ASN A 399 27.20 -8.03 -37.52
C ASN A 399 27.77 -9.45 -37.24
N GLY A 400 28.38 -10.08 -38.24
CA GLY A 400 28.98 -11.41 -38.19
C GLY A 400 28.06 -12.55 -38.61
N PHE A 401 26.83 -12.25 -39.06
CA PHE A 401 25.84 -13.20 -39.53
C PHE A 401 25.55 -12.95 -41.03
N THR A 402 25.29 -14.02 -41.80
CA THR A 402 25.11 -13.93 -43.26
C THR A 402 23.77 -14.52 -43.65
N ASP A 403 23.06 -13.90 -44.59
CA ASP A 403 21.82 -14.43 -45.16
C ASP A 403 20.79 -14.80 -44.07
N CYS A 404 20.20 -16.00 -44.14
CA CYS A 404 19.22 -16.49 -43.17
C CYS A 404 19.77 -16.79 -41.77
N ALA A 405 21.09 -16.73 -41.56
CA ALA A 405 21.65 -16.74 -40.21
C ALA A 405 21.53 -15.36 -39.54
N ASP A 406 21.20 -14.33 -40.31
CA ASP A 406 21.01 -12.96 -39.86
C ASP A 406 19.56 -12.71 -39.38
N PHE A 407 19.42 -12.03 -38.23
CA PHE A 407 18.13 -11.72 -37.63
C PHE A 407 17.29 -10.74 -38.47
N ALA A 408 17.92 -9.79 -39.19
CA ALA A 408 17.25 -8.87 -40.09
C ALA A 408 16.60 -9.60 -41.28
N CYS A 409 17.19 -10.73 -41.70
CA CYS A 409 16.67 -11.61 -42.75
C CYS A 409 15.61 -12.59 -42.29
N LEU A 410 15.64 -12.98 -41.02
CA LEU A 410 14.76 -13.99 -40.41
C LEU A 410 13.27 -13.67 -40.58
N TYR A 411 12.91 -12.38 -40.49
CA TYR A 411 11.51 -11.94 -40.55
C TYR A 411 11.07 -11.47 -41.95
N ASN A 412 11.98 -10.87 -42.72
CA ASN A 412 11.60 -10.03 -43.86
C ASN A 412 11.90 -10.61 -45.25
N SER A 413 12.65 -11.72 -45.37
CA SER A 413 12.96 -12.31 -46.68
C SER A 413 12.17 -13.58 -47.00
N VAL A 414 11.69 -13.65 -48.25
CA VAL A 414 11.06 -14.83 -48.85
C VAL A 414 12.05 -15.96 -49.14
N ASP A 415 13.35 -15.67 -49.15
CA ASP A 415 14.39 -16.63 -49.45
C ASP A 415 14.68 -17.56 -48.24
N CYS A 416 14.36 -17.12 -47.03
CA CYS A 416 14.43 -17.91 -45.78
C CYS A 416 13.13 -18.68 -45.48
N GLN A 417 12.40 -19.16 -46.51
CA GLN A 417 11.07 -19.76 -46.36
C GLN A 417 11.00 -21.29 -46.39
N GLU A 418 12.07 -22.00 -46.75
CA GLU A 418 12.10 -23.47 -46.63
C GLU A 418 12.70 -23.86 -45.27
N GLY A 419 11.83 -24.12 -44.27
CA GLY A 419 12.24 -24.66 -42.97
C GLY A 419 11.65 -23.96 -41.73
N ARG A 420 10.88 -22.88 -41.86
CA ARG A 420 10.55 -22.03 -40.70
C ARG A 420 9.85 -22.74 -39.54
N GLU A 421 10.41 -22.52 -38.35
CA GLU A 421 9.83 -22.83 -37.05
C GLU A 421 9.03 -21.62 -36.52
N VAL A 422 7.89 -21.33 -37.16
CA VAL A 422 7.15 -20.06 -36.95
C VAL A 422 5.63 -20.24 -36.80
N THR A 423 5.18 -21.48 -36.67
CA THR A 423 3.78 -21.84 -36.44
C THR A 423 3.67 -22.71 -35.20
N ASP A 424 2.51 -22.73 -34.55
CA ASP A 424 2.27 -23.65 -33.42
C ASP A 424 2.62 -25.10 -33.72
N ALA A 425 2.40 -25.54 -34.97
CA ALA A 425 2.67 -26.91 -35.39
C ALA A 425 4.16 -27.24 -35.50
N THR A 426 4.98 -26.26 -35.90
CA THR A 426 6.44 -26.41 -36.02
C THR A 426 7.12 -26.14 -34.69
N CYS A 427 6.56 -25.24 -33.87
CA CYS A 427 7.07 -24.88 -32.55
C CYS A 427 6.65 -25.85 -31.42
N SER A 428 6.16 -27.05 -31.76
CA SER A 428 5.75 -28.07 -30.78
C SER A 428 5.88 -29.51 -31.28
N ASP A 429 6.59 -29.73 -32.40
CA ASP A 429 6.73 -31.06 -33.00
C ASP A 429 8.01 -31.81 -32.59
N GLY A 430 8.91 -31.16 -31.84
CA GLY A 430 10.16 -31.74 -31.37
C GLY A 430 11.23 -31.86 -32.44
N ILE A 431 11.14 -31.09 -33.53
CA ILE A 431 12.05 -31.12 -34.67
C ILE A 431 12.57 -29.70 -34.94
N ASP A 432 13.89 -29.55 -34.99
CA ASP A 432 14.57 -28.36 -35.51
C ASP A 432 14.24 -28.22 -37.00
N ASN A 433 13.17 -27.47 -37.30
CA ASN A 433 12.62 -27.40 -38.65
C ASN A 433 13.49 -26.52 -39.57
N ASP A 434 14.19 -25.52 -39.02
CA ASP A 434 15.01 -24.57 -39.77
C ASP A 434 16.51 -24.91 -39.76
N GLY A 435 16.92 -25.89 -38.96
CA GLY A 435 18.26 -26.45 -38.90
C GLY A 435 19.28 -25.60 -38.15
N ASN A 436 18.83 -24.63 -37.34
CA ASN A 436 19.71 -23.70 -36.63
C ASN A 436 20.27 -24.28 -35.30
N GLY A 437 19.82 -25.47 -34.89
CA GLY A 437 20.26 -26.19 -33.70
C GLY A 437 19.39 -25.99 -32.47
N PHE A 438 18.32 -25.20 -32.56
CA PHE A 438 17.30 -25.03 -31.54
C PHE A 438 16.00 -25.73 -31.98
N MET A 439 15.14 -26.10 -31.03
CA MET A 439 13.89 -26.83 -31.30
C MET A 439 12.76 -26.25 -30.47
N ASP A 440 11.58 -26.24 -31.04
CA ASP A 440 10.32 -25.75 -30.52
C ASP A 440 10.48 -24.36 -29.86
N CYS A 441 9.92 -24.19 -28.66
CA CYS A 441 9.98 -22.94 -27.91
C CYS A 441 11.38 -22.57 -27.36
N GLN A 442 12.39 -23.42 -27.57
CA GLN A 442 13.78 -23.05 -27.34
C GLN A 442 14.37 -22.30 -28.54
N ASP A 443 13.65 -22.25 -29.66
CA ASP A 443 13.96 -21.44 -30.82
C ASP A 443 13.41 -20.01 -30.68
N ASN A 444 14.23 -19.02 -30.99
CA ASN A 444 13.85 -17.61 -30.93
C ASN A 444 12.76 -17.26 -31.96
N SER A 445 12.72 -17.95 -33.10
CA SER A 445 11.70 -17.84 -34.15
C SER A 445 10.33 -18.30 -33.66
N CYS A 446 10.28 -19.16 -32.65
CA CYS A 446 9.07 -19.55 -31.95
C CYS A 446 8.76 -18.59 -30.79
N ARG A 447 9.74 -18.34 -29.92
CA ARG A 447 9.54 -17.57 -28.68
C ARG A 447 9.12 -16.12 -28.92
N PHE A 448 9.68 -15.46 -29.92
CA PHE A 448 9.44 -14.04 -30.18
C PHE A 448 8.41 -13.79 -31.29
N ASN A 449 7.81 -14.85 -31.84
CA ASN A 449 6.81 -14.71 -32.89
C ASN A 449 5.41 -14.57 -32.30
N PRO A 450 4.74 -13.41 -32.48
CA PRO A 450 3.43 -13.14 -31.89
C PRO A 450 2.31 -14.02 -32.47
N ASN A 451 2.57 -14.78 -33.55
CA ASN A 451 1.61 -15.72 -34.13
C ASN A 451 1.75 -17.15 -33.58
N VAL A 452 2.76 -17.40 -32.74
CA VAL A 452 2.97 -18.68 -32.04
C VAL A 452 2.38 -18.55 -30.63
N THR A 453 1.40 -19.39 -30.34
CA THR A 453 0.65 -19.39 -29.07
C THR A 453 0.93 -20.61 -28.21
N VAL A 454 1.69 -21.58 -28.73
CA VAL A 454 2.06 -22.81 -28.02
C VAL A 454 3.17 -22.61 -26.98
N CYS A 455 3.96 -21.54 -27.10
CA CYS A 455 5.05 -21.21 -26.18
C CYS A 455 4.59 -20.39 -24.96
N GLU A 456 5.41 -20.42 -23.91
CA GLU A 456 5.16 -19.71 -22.65
C GLU A 456 5.13 -18.18 -22.87
N GLY A 457 4.12 -17.49 -22.32
CA GLY A 457 3.94 -16.04 -22.51
C GLY A 457 2.56 -15.58 -23.00
N THR A 458 1.55 -16.46 -23.05
CA THR A 458 0.15 -16.09 -23.33
C THR A 458 -0.71 -16.28 -22.08
N ALA A 459 -1.87 -15.60 -22.00
CA ALA A 459 -2.81 -15.76 -20.88
C ALA A 459 -3.31 -17.21 -20.68
N VAL A 460 -3.19 -18.07 -21.70
CA VAL A 460 -3.54 -19.49 -21.61
C VAL A 460 -2.36 -20.32 -21.10
N THR A 461 -1.16 -20.10 -21.64
CA THR A 461 0.05 -20.86 -21.25
C THR A 461 0.56 -20.46 -19.87
N CYS A 462 0.47 -19.18 -19.51
CA CYS A 462 0.87 -18.66 -18.19
C CYS A 462 -0.10 -19.01 -17.04
N ALA A 463 -1.08 -19.88 -17.26
CA ALA A 463 -2.07 -20.27 -16.25
C ALA A 463 -2.56 -21.73 -16.40
N ASP A 464 -1.89 -22.56 -17.21
CA ASP A 464 -2.31 -23.93 -17.47
C ASP A 464 -1.60 -24.98 -16.59
N GLY A 465 -0.64 -24.56 -15.76
CA GLY A 465 0.09 -25.44 -14.84
C GLY A 465 1.21 -26.24 -15.51
N LEU A 466 1.59 -25.89 -16.74
CA LEU A 466 2.64 -26.55 -17.51
C LEU A 466 3.83 -25.61 -17.75
N ASP A 467 4.97 -26.20 -18.10
CA ASP A 467 6.18 -25.48 -18.52
C ASP A 467 6.23 -25.58 -20.04
N ASN A 468 5.58 -24.64 -20.74
CA ASN A 468 5.31 -24.77 -22.17
C ASN A 468 6.54 -24.43 -23.03
N ASP A 469 7.53 -23.75 -22.47
CA ASP A 469 8.82 -23.47 -23.12
C ASP A 469 9.98 -24.39 -22.67
N GLY A 470 9.75 -25.23 -21.65
CA GLY A 470 10.66 -26.25 -21.16
C GLY A 470 11.87 -25.69 -20.41
N ASN A 471 11.79 -24.47 -19.90
CA ASN A 471 12.91 -23.79 -19.22
C ASN A 471 13.02 -24.15 -17.72
N GLY A 472 12.08 -24.93 -17.19
CA GLY A 472 12.02 -25.37 -15.80
C GLY A 472 11.20 -24.48 -14.86
N PHE A 473 10.56 -23.45 -15.38
CA PHE A 473 9.64 -22.57 -14.68
C PHE A 473 8.21 -22.75 -15.24
N VAL A 474 7.19 -22.50 -14.40
CA VAL A 474 5.79 -22.80 -14.72
C VAL A 474 4.96 -21.55 -14.40
N ASP A 475 4.07 -21.18 -15.32
CA ASP A 475 3.10 -20.08 -15.17
C ASP A 475 3.73 -18.78 -14.64
N CYS A 476 3.17 -18.18 -13.58
CA CYS A 476 3.66 -16.96 -12.93
C CYS A 476 5.08 -17.10 -12.32
N GLY A 477 5.62 -18.31 -12.23
CA GLY A 477 7.03 -18.56 -11.89
C GLY A 477 7.99 -18.37 -13.07
N ASP A 478 7.46 -18.31 -14.29
CA ASP A 478 8.19 -18.13 -15.53
C ASP A 478 8.45 -16.63 -15.83
N PHE A 479 9.69 -16.32 -16.22
CA PHE A 479 10.09 -14.96 -16.61
C PHE A 479 9.36 -14.48 -17.87
N SER A 480 9.00 -15.39 -18.78
CA SER A 480 8.24 -15.10 -20.00
C SER A 480 6.82 -14.61 -19.67
N CYS A 481 6.29 -14.93 -18.49
CA CYS A 481 4.98 -14.47 -17.98
C CYS A 481 5.07 -13.17 -17.15
N ARG A 482 6.27 -12.58 -17.00
CA ARG A 482 6.52 -11.41 -16.12
C ARG A 482 5.85 -10.11 -16.58
N TYR A 483 5.43 -10.00 -17.84
CA TYR A 483 4.79 -8.78 -18.38
C TYR A 483 3.27 -8.74 -18.23
N CYS A 484 2.68 -9.62 -17.41
CA CYS A 484 1.26 -9.56 -17.09
C CYS A 484 0.99 -8.58 -15.93
N HIS A 485 0.72 -7.30 -16.23
CA HIS A 485 0.37 -6.33 -15.18
C HIS A 485 -1.11 -6.44 -14.80
N ALA A 486 -1.38 -6.98 -13.61
CA ALA A 486 -2.76 -7.16 -13.11
C ALA A 486 -3.57 -5.86 -12.95
N THR A 487 -2.93 -4.68 -12.97
CA THR A 487 -3.55 -3.39 -12.64
C THR A 487 -3.50 -2.33 -13.76
N ASP A 488 -2.79 -2.57 -14.86
CA ASP A 488 -2.69 -1.61 -15.97
C ASP A 488 -2.59 -2.33 -17.33
N PRO A 489 -3.73 -2.61 -17.97
CA PRO A 489 -3.79 -3.32 -19.25
C PRO A 489 -3.24 -2.53 -20.45
N THR A 490 -2.88 -1.25 -20.27
CA THR A 490 -2.38 -0.40 -21.36
C THR A 490 -0.87 -0.53 -21.59
N LYS A 491 -0.17 -1.21 -20.67
CA LYS A 491 1.26 -1.54 -20.76
C LYS A 491 1.54 -2.96 -21.29
N ASP A 492 0.48 -3.72 -21.59
CA ASP A 492 0.59 -5.08 -22.11
C ASP A 492 0.91 -5.05 -23.61
N HIS A 493 2.06 -5.58 -24.02
CA HIS A 493 2.38 -5.73 -25.44
C HIS A 493 1.64 -6.90 -26.12
N VAL A 494 1.02 -7.81 -25.36
CA VAL A 494 0.24 -8.93 -25.91
C VAL A 494 -0.91 -9.35 -24.97
N VAL A 495 -2.14 -8.97 -25.35
CA VAL A 495 -3.47 -9.46 -24.90
C VAL A 495 -4.11 -8.90 -23.62
N ALA A 496 -5.43 -8.68 -23.70
CA ALA A 496 -6.27 -7.83 -22.87
C ALA A 496 -6.93 -8.44 -21.62
N THR A 497 -6.61 -9.67 -21.17
CA THR A 497 -7.12 -10.21 -19.89
C THR A 497 -6.30 -11.41 -19.41
N CYS A 498 -5.59 -11.29 -18.28
CA CYS A 498 -4.94 -12.40 -17.57
C CYS A 498 -5.77 -12.90 -16.37
N PRO A 499 -5.83 -14.23 -16.08
CA PRO A 499 -6.39 -14.76 -14.84
C PRO A 499 -5.48 -14.45 -13.63
N PRO A 500 -6.03 -14.28 -12.41
CA PRO A 500 -5.24 -14.01 -11.22
C PRO A 500 -4.34 -15.21 -10.86
N CYS A 501 -3.05 -14.96 -10.64
CA CYS A 501 -2.11 -15.94 -10.10
C CYS A 501 -2.60 -16.40 -8.71
N VAL A 502 -3.17 -17.61 -8.63
CA VAL A 502 -3.55 -18.23 -7.37
C VAL A 502 -2.36 -19.05 -6.89
N HIS A 503 -1.57 -18.52 -5.96
CA HIS A 503 -0.58 -19.32 -5.24
C HIS A 503 -1.33 -20.28 -4.30
N GLU A 504 -1.32 -21.59 -4.59
CA GLU A 504 -1.68 -22.65 -3.62
C GLU A 504 -0.52 -22.97 -2.67
#